data_AF-A0A1W9IA05-F1
#
_entry.id   AF-A0A1W9IA05-F1
#
_cell.length_a   1.000
_cell.length_b   1.000
_cell.length_c   1.000
_cell.angle_alpha   90.00
_cell.angle_beta   90.00
_cell.angle_gamma   90.00
#
_symmetry.space_group_name_H-M   'P 1'
#
loop_
_entity.id
_entity.type
_entity.pdbx_description
1 polymer ?
#
loop_
_entity_poly.entity_id
_entity_poly.type
_entity_poly.pdbx_seq_one_letter_code
_entity_poly.pdbx_strand_id
1 'polypeptide(L)' 'MGRNKKLRLRLESLKGRITDHRIKIALEQQRAHPDRRLIKHWMVEIEAWEQTVANLERRLKKGKRHD' A
#
# COMPACT_ATOMS: atom_id res chain seq x y z
N MET A 1 5.27 22.15 13.04
CA MET A 1 4.21 21.57 12.15
C MET A 1 4.62 20.28 11.39
N GLY A 2 5.61 19.50 11.85
CA GLY A 2 6.65 19.07 10.89
C GLY A 2 6.72 17.63 10.35
N ARG A 3 6.19 16.58 10.98
CA ARG A 3 6.49 15.18 10.54
C ARG A 3 5.26 14.30 10.32
N ASN A 4 4.26 14.38 11.20
CA ASN A 4 3.04 13.56 11.07
C ASN A 4 2.21 13.88 9.82
N LYS A 5 2.13 15.14 9.39
CA LYS A 5 1.36 15.52 8.19
C LYS A 5 2.00 14.96 6.91
N LYS A 6 3.34 15.00 6.79
CA LYS A 6 4.09 14.43 5.67
C LYS A 6 3.97 12.90 5.61
N LEU A 7 3.99 12.23 6.77
CA LEU A 7 3.79 10.78 6.85
C LEU A 7 2.38 10.36 6.42
N ARG A 8 1.34 11.11 6.83
CA ARG A 8 -0.05 10.87 6.41
C ARG A 8 -0.23 11.04 4.90
N LEU A 9 0.26 12.13 4.31
CA LEU A 9 0.24 12.34 2.86
C LEU A 9 0.95 11.21 2.09
N ARG A 10 2.10 10.76 2.61
CA ARG A 10 2.86 9.66 2.00
C ARG A 10 2.12 8.33 2.11
N LEU A 11 1.45 8.08 3.25
CA LEU A 11 0.56 6.94 3.46
C LEU A 11 -0.63 6.95 2.49
N GLU A 12 -1.29 8.10 2.32
CA GLU A 12 -2.42 8.25 1.40
C GLU A 12 -1.99 8.01 -0.05
N SER A 13 -0.83 8.54 -0.44
CA SER A 13 -0.25 8.30 -1.77
C SER A 13 0.08 6.81 -1.99
N LEU A 14 0.61 6.12 -0.96
CA LEU A 14 0.90 4.69 -1.00
C LEU A 14 -0.38 3.85 -1.09
N LYS A 15 -1.40 4.18 -0.30
CA LYS A 15 -2.73 3.54 -0.35
C LYS A 15 -3.38 3.74 -1.71
N GLY A 16 -3.27 4.93 -2.31
CA GLY A 16 -3.75 5.19 -3.67
C GLY A 16 -3.08 4.29 -4.72
N ARG A 17 -1.76 4.10 -4.64
CA ARG A 17 -1.01 3.18 -5.52
C ARG A 17 -1.39 1.71 -5.32
N ILE A 18 -1.60 1.29 -4.07
CA ILE A 18 -2.10 -0.06 -3.75
C ILE A 18 -3.47 -0.28 -4.38
N THR A 19 -4.40 0.68 -4.23
CA THR A 19 -5.74 0.58 -4.82
C THR A 19 -5.68 0.49 -6.33
N ASP A 20 -4.86 1.31 -6.99
CA ASP A 20 -4.65 1.25 -8.45
C ASP A 20 -4.13 -0.13 -8.90
N HIS A 21 -3.15 -0.70 -8.19
CA HIS A 21 -2.64 -2.04 -8.49
C HIS A 21 -3.67 -3.13 -8.22
N ARG A 22 -4.49 -3.01 -7.17
CA ARG A 22 -5.59 -3.95 -6.91
C ARG A 22 -6.65 -3.90 -8.00
N ILE A 23 -6.95 -2.72 -8.53
CA ILE A 23 -7.87 -2.56 -9.67
C ILE A 23 -7.27 -3.22 -10.91
N LYS A 24 -5.98 -3.00 -11.21
CA LYS A 24 -5.27 -3.69 -12.32
C LYS A 24 -5.31 -5.20 -12.19
N ILE A 25 -5.04 -5.73 -11.00
CA ILE A 25 -5.17 -7.18 -10.73
C ILE A 25 -6.60 -7.66 -10.99
N ALA A 26 -7.61 -6.92 -10.50
CA ALA A 26 -9.01 -7.31 -10.65
C ALA A 26 -9.46 -7.28 -12.13
N LEU A 27 -8.96 -6.34 -12.91
CA LEU A 27 -9.20 -6.26 -14.36
C LEU A 27 -8.49 -7.39 -15.12
N GLU A 28 -7.23 -7.68 -14.77
CA GLU A 28 -6.46 -8.76 -15.40
C GLU A 28 -7.04 -10.15 -15.06
N GLN A 29 -7.60 -10.32 -13.84
CA GLN A 29 -8.32 -11.54 -13.46
C GLN A 29 -9.61 -11.77 -14.25
N GLN A 30 -10.26 -10.69 -14.72
CA GLN A 30 -11.48 -10.77 -15.52
C GLN A 30 -11.21 -11.02 -17.02
N ARG A 31 -9.95 -10.97 -17.45
CA ARG A 31 -9.59 -11.29 -18.84
C ARG A 31 -9.67 -12.78 -19.12
N ALA A 32 -9.86 -13.11 -20.40
CA ALA A 32 -9.95 -14.50 -20.86
C ALA A 32 -8.69 -15.34 -20.59
N HIS A 33 -7.51 -14.70 -20.55
CA HIS A 33 -6.24 -15.32 -20.24
C HIS A 33 -5.51 -14.51 -19.16
N PRO A 34 -5.82 -14.74 -17.88
CA PRO A 34 -5.19 -14.00 -16.79
C PRO A 34 -3.73 -14.44 -16.61
N ASP A 35 -2.83 -13.45 -16.58
CA ASP A 35 -1.42 -13.71 -16.39
C ASP A 35 -1.09 -13.89 -14.89
N ARG A 36 -1.15 -15.15 -14.43
CA ARG A 36 -0.99 -15.49 -13.01
C ARG A 36 0.37 -15.08 -12.44
N ARG A 37 1.41 -15.02 -13.28
CA ARG A 37 2.74 -14.57 -12.86
C ARG A 37 2.75 -13.07 -12.59
N LEU A 38 2.13 -12.29 -13.48
CA LEU A 38 1.98 -10.85 -13.30
C LEU A 38 1.12 -10.51 -12.08
N ILE A 39 0.01 -11.22 -11.89
CA ILE A 39 -0.85 -11.07 -10.71
C ILE A 39 -0.08 -11.37 -9.42
N LYS A 40 0.69 -12.46 -9.38
CA LYS A 40 1.54 -12.78 -8.23
C LYS A 40 2.58 -11.69 -7.96
N HIS A 41 3.19 -11.15 -9.01
CA HIS A 41 4.16 -10.07 -8.88
C HIS A 41 3.52 -8.84 -8.24
N TRP A 42 2.39 -8.39 -8.77
CA TRP A 42 1.64 -7.26 -8.21
C TRP A 42 1.14 -7.52 -6.79
N MET A 43 0.75 -8.74 -6.45
CA MET A 43 0.38 -9.11 -5.07
C MET A 43 1.56 -8.96 -4.11
N VAL A 44 2.76 -9.39 -4.49
CA VAL A 44 3.96 -9.25 -3.67
C VAL A 44 4.33 -7.78 -3.48
N GLU A 45 4.20 -6.96 -4.53
CA GLU A 45 4.40 -5.51 -4.43
C GLU A 45 3.41 -4.85 -3.46
N ILE A 46 2.13 -5.20 -3.57
CA ILE A 46 1.08 -4.73 -2.66
C ILE A 46 1.40 -5.14 -1.22
N GLU A 47 1.79 -6.39 -0.98
CA GLU A 47 2.11 -6.87 0.37
C GLU A 47 3.30 -6.11 0.99
N ALA A 48 4.34 -5.85 0.19
CA ALA A 48 5.49 -5.05 0.63
C ALA A 48 5.09 -3.59 0.96
N TRP A 49 4.19 -3.01 0.15
CA TRP A 49 3.64 -1.68 0.39
C TRP A 49 2.74 -1.64 1.62
N GLU A 50 1.88 -2.64 1.83
CA GLU A 50 1.04 -2.78 3.03
C GLU A 50 1.87 -2.96 4.30
N GLN A 51 2.95 -3.75 4.25
CA GLN A 51 3.89 -3.85 5.37
C GLN A 51 4.55 -2.50 5.67
N THR A 52 4.93 -1.75 4.63
CA THR A 52 5.51 -0.41 4.79
C THR A 52 4.50 0.55 5.43
N VAL A 53 3.25 0.54 4.97
CA VAL A 53 2.12 1.29 5.52
C VAL A 53 1.91 0.93 7.00
N ALA A 54 1.80 -0.36 7.32
CA ALA A 54 1.59 -0.84 8.67
C ALA A 54 2.74 -0.45 9.62
N ASN A 55 3.99 -0.49 9.13
CA ASN A 55 5.14 -0.07 9.91
C ASN A 55 5.14 1.45 10.17
N LEU A 56 4.80 2.26 9.15
CA LEU A 56 4.64 3.70 9.28
C LEU A 56 3.49 4.06 10.24
N GLU A 57 2.35 3.37 10.15
CA GLU A 57 1.22 3.53 11.07
C GLU A 57 1.58 3.14 12.51
N ARG A 58 2.33 2.04 12.72
CA ARG A 58 2.86 1.66 14.03
C ARG A 58 3.81 2.72 14.59
N ARG A 59 4.70 3.28 13.77
CA ARG A 59 5.62 4.37 14.19
C ARG A 59 4.86 5.63 14.59
N LEU A 60 3.83 5.99 13.83
CA LEU A 60 2.90 7.07 14.15
C LEU A 60 2.18 6.83 15.49
N LYS A 61 1.70 5.61 15.74
CA LYS A 61 1.00 5.25 16.98
C LYS A 61 1.93 5.20 18.21
N LYS A 62 3.15 4.67 18.06
CA LYS A 62 4.16 4.65 19.14
C LYS A 62 4.65 6.05 19.50
N GLY A 63 4.83 6.93 18.50
CA GLY A 63 5.21 8.32 18.73
C GLY A 63 4.14 9.15 19.47
N LYS A 64 2.89 8.67 19.55
CA LYS A 64 1.78 9.33 20.25
C LYS A 64 1.72 9.01 21.75
N ARG A 65 2.54 8.07 22.23
CA ARG A 65 2.59 7.64 23.65
C ARG A 65 3.69 8.33 24.47
N HIS A 66 4.43 9.24 23.84
CA HIS A 66 5.50 10.01 24.47
C HIS A 66 5.24 11.50 24.15
N ASP A 67 4.12 12.00 24.61
CA ASP A 67 3.85 13.42 24.86
C ASP A 67 3.14 13.48 26.22
#